data_AF-A0ABD5CLH8-F1
#
_entry.id   AF-A0ABD5CLH8-F1
#
_cell.length_a   1.000
_cell.length_b   1.000
_cell.length_c   1.000
_cell.angle_alpha   90.00
_cell.angle_beta   90.00
_cell.angle_gamma   90.00
#
_symmetry.space_group_name_H-M   'P 1'
#
loop_
_entity.id
_entity.type
_entity.pdbx_description
1 polymer ?
#
loop_
_entity_poly.entity_id
_entity_poly.type
_entity_poly.pdbx_seq_one_letter_code
_entity_poly.pdbx_strand_id
1 'polypeptide(L)' 'MKLFGRSSNNASDATKGLYVSPFEQFLNQYKATHPEVDRQQMEGRALLWDKFPMQGNTTDEPYGQVRLRQPGYVYYSGDE' A
#
# COMPACT_ATOMS: atom_id res chain seq x y z
N MET A 1 3.03 24.80 28.35
CA MET A 1 2.42 24.29 27.09
C MET A 1 2.23 22.79 27.22
N LYS A 2 0.98 22.33 27.36
CA LYS A 2 0.59 20.91 27.34
C LYS A 2 -0.40 20.72 26.20
N LEU A 3 0.04 20.16 25.08
CA LEU A 3 -0.73 19.83 23.87
C LEU A 3 0.27 18.99 23.05
N PHE A 4 0.13 17.70 22.72
CA PHE A 4 -1.04 16.90 22.42
C PHE A 4 -0.72 15.43 22.77
N GLY A 5 -1.43 14.85 23.74
CA GLY A 5 -1.51 13.40 23.84
C GLY A 5 -2.50 12.92 22.78
N ARG A 6 -2.01 12.56 21.58
CA ARG A 6 -2.84 11.89 20.59
C ARG A 6 -3.17 10.51 21.17
N SER A 7 -4.38 10.37 21.71
CA SER A 7 -4.93 9.07 22.10
C SER A 7 -4.75 8.13 20.93
N SER A 8 -4.02 7.03 21.14
CA SER A 8 -3.92 5.94 20.16
C SER A 8 -5.30 5.32 20.05
N ASN A 9 -6.10 5.79 19.09
CA ASN A 9 -7.30 5.09 18.70
C ASN A 9 -6.84 3.80 18.03
N ASN A 10 -6.80 2.71 18.80
CA ASN A 10 -6.48 1.39 18.29
C ASN A 10 -7.58 1.00 17.28
N ALA A 11 -7.22 0.85 16.01
CA ALA A 11 -8.15 0.54 14.93
C ALA A 11 -8.98 -0.74 15.19
N SER A 12 -8.52 -1.61 16.09
CA SER A 12 -9.21 -2.80 16.56
C SER A 12 -10.50 -2.52 17.35
N ASP A 13 -10.69 -1.33 17.92
CA ASP A 13 -11.92 -1.01 18.66
C ASP A 13 -13.09 -0.69 17.71
N ALA A 14 -12.80 -0.25 16.47
CA ALA A 14 -13.81 -0.01 15.44
C ALA A 14 -14.37 -1.31 14.83
N THR A 15 -13.61 -2.42 14.91
CA THR A 15 -14.02 -3.74 14.43
C THR A 15 -14.56 -4.64 15.54
N LYS A 16 -14.76 -4.12 16.75
CA LYS A 16 -15.25 -4.88 17.90
C LYS A 16 -16.67 -5.40 17.64
N GLY A 17 -16.78 -6.69 17.31
CA GLY A 17 -18.03 -7.36 16.94
C GLY A 17 -18.18 -7.67 15.44
N LEU A 18 -17.26 -7.20 14.61
CA LEU A 18 -17.14 -7.59 13.19
C LEU A 18 -16.21 -8.81 13.06
N TYR A 19 -16.41 -9.60 12.00
CA TYR A 19 -15.51 -10.71 11.71
C TYR A 19 -14.10 -10.20 11.42
N VAL A 20 -13.11 -10.79 12.09
CA VAL A 20 -11.68 -10.52 11.88
C VAL A 20 -11.04 -11.76 11.26
N SER A 21 -10.39 -11.59 10.10
CA SER A 21 -9.73 -12.70 9.41
C SER A 21 -8.57 -13.26 10.23
N PRO A 22 -8.20 -14.55 10.05
CA PRO A 22 -7.04 -15.13 10.72
C PRO A 22 -5.73 -14.37 10.44
N PHE A 23 -5.60 -13.83 9.23
CA PHE A 23 -4.46 -13.01 8.84
C PHE A 23 -4.37 -11.73 9.67
N GLU A 24 -5.50 -11.05 9.88
CA GLU A 24 -5.56 -9.83 10.69
C GLU A 24 -5.25 -10.12 12.17
N GLN A 25 -5.74 -11.24 12.71
CA GLN A 25 -5.40 -11.67 14.08
C GLN A 25 -3.89 -11.92 14.23
N PHE A 26 -3.29 -12.64 13.28
CA PHE A 26 -1.85 -12.88 13.24
C PHE A 26 -1.07 -11.57 13.18
N LEU A 27 -1.44 -10.65 12.29
CA LEU A 27 -0.73 -9.40 12.10
C LEU A 27 -0.75 -8.54 13.38
N ASN A 28 -1.90 -8.49 14.07
CA ASN A 28 -2.04 -7.78 15.33
C ASN A 28 -1.16 -8.39 16.44
N GLN A 29 -1.12 -9.72 16.56
CA GLN A 29 -0.24 -10.41 17.51
C GLN A 29 1.26 -10.19 17.20
N TYR A 30 1.61 -10.22 15.92
CA TYR A 30 2.99 -10.02 15.47
C TYR A 30 3.47 -8.60 15.76
N LYS A 31 2.65 -7.58 15.46
CA LYS A 31 2.97 -6.18 15.76
C LYS A 31 3.05 -5.89 17.25
N ALA A 32 2.25 -6.56 18.07
CA ALA A 32 2.33 -6.42 19.53
C ALA A 32 3.66 -6.92 20.10
N THR A 33 4.27 -7.92 19.45
CA THR A 33 5.58 -8.49 19.86
C THR A 33 6.77 -7.81 19.17
N HIS A 34 6.54 -7.17 18.02
CA HIS A 34 7.59 -6.53 17.19
C HIS A 34 7.19 -5.10 16.77
N PRO A 35 7.16 -4.12 17.70
CA PRO A 35 6.78 -2.74 17.40
C PRO A 35 7.73 -2.03 16.42
N GLU A 36 8.96 -2.52 16.27
CA GLU A 36 9.97 -1.99 15.34
C GLU A 36 9.66 -2.25 13.87
N VAL A 37 8.80 -3.24 13.56
CA VAL A 37 8.46 -3.65 12.19
C VAL A 37 7.78 -2.52 11.45
N ASP A 38 6.88 -1.77 12.10
CA ASP A 38 6.20 -0.65 11.45
C ASP A 38 7.19 0.46 11.06
N ARG A 39 8.16 0.76 11.93
CA ARG A 39 9.25 1.72 11.63
C ARG A 39 10.11 1.23 10.47
N GLN A 40 10.52 -0.03 10.48
CA GLN A 40 11.34 -0.62 9.41
C GLN A 40 10.59 -0.67 8.07
N GLN A 41 9.28 -0.94 8.09
CA GLN A 41 8.42 -0.91 6.91
C GLN A 41 8.33 0.51 6.33
N MET A 42 8.17 1.51 7.20
CA MET A 42 8.17 2.91 6.78
C MET A 42 9.51 3.32 6.17
N GLU A 43 10.63 2.97 6.81
CA GLU A 43 11.97 3.27 6.31
C GLU A 43 12.28 2.55 4.99
N GLY A 44 11.97 1.25 4.91
CA GLY A 44 12.12 0.47 3.68
C GLY A 44 11.28 1.02 2.53
N ARG A 45 10.06 1.48 2.83
CA ARG A 45 9.23 2.19 1.84
C ARG A 45 9.86 3.53 1.47
N ALA A 46 10.32 4.33 2.41
CA ALA A 46 10.98 5.60 2.12
C ALA A 46 12.19 5.40 1.17
N LEU A 47 13.01 4.38 1.39
CA LEU A 47 14.15 4.03 0.52
C LEU A 47 13.76 3.66 -0.92
N LEU A 48 12.57 3.09 -1.13
CA LEU A 48 12.06 2.79 -2.47
C LEU A 48 11.56 4.06 -3.16
N TRP A 49 10.98 4.98 -2.40
CA TRP A 49 10.35 6.20 -2.92
C TRP A 49 11.33 7.36 -3.09
N ASP A 50 12.45 7.34 -2.36
CA ASP A 50 13.58 8.27 -2.53
C ASP A 50 14.39 7.97 -3.82
N LYS A 51 14.13 6.83 -4.46
CA LYS A 51 14.65 6.57 -5.80
C LYS A 51 13.86 7.45 -6.76
N PHE A 52 14.51 8.48 -7.29
CA PHE A 52 14.04 9.14 -8.50
C PHE A 52 13.68 8.07 -9.54
N PRO A 53 12.60 8.25 -10.33
CA PRO A 53 12.39 7.40 -11.50
C PRO A 53 13.71 7.42 -12.26
N MET A 54 14.29 6.25 -12.49
CA MET A 54 15.58 6.15 -13.18
C MET A 54 15.43 6.98 -14.45
N GLN A 55 16.14 8.12 -14.51
CA GLN A 55 16.26 8.87 -15.76
C GLN A 55 17.09 7.96 -16.65
N GLY A 56 16.38 7.12 -17.40
CA GLY A 56 16.93 6.29 -18.44
C GLY A 56 17.41 7.24 -19.53
N ASN A 57 18.64 7.71 -19.40
CA ASN A 57 19.35 8.24 -20.54
C ASN A 57 19.50 7.06 -21.49
N THR A 58 18.90 7.18 -22.66
CA THR A 58 18.94 6.26 -23.81
C THR A 58 18.00 5.06 -23.79
N THR A 59 16.87 5.28 -24.46
CA THR A 59 16.00 4.34 -25.19
C THR A 59 14.64 4.15 -24.55
N ASP A 60 13.62 4.56 -25.31
CA ASP A 60 12.18 4.47 -25.10
C ASP A 60 11.61 3.04 -24.90
N GLU A 61 12.31 2.11 -24.24
CA GLU A 61 11.78 0.75 -24.00
C GLU A 61 12.31 0.17 -22.68
N PRO A 62 11.50 0.20 -21.60
CA PRO A 62 11.05 -1.09 -21.03
C PRO A 62 9.58 -1.08 -20.55
N TYR A 63 8.74 -0.19 -21.09
CA TYR A 63 7.30 -0.14 -20.80
C TYR A 63 6.40 -0.32 -22.03
N GLY A 64 6.99 -0.43 -23.24
CA GLY A 64 6.27 -0.53 -24.52
C GLY A 64 6.26 -1.93 -25.15
N GLN A 65 7.26 -2.78 -24.84
CA GLN A 65 7.44 -4.08 -25.52
C GLN A 65 6.30 -5.09 -25.30
N VAL A 66 5.53 -4.95 -24.22
CA VAL A 66 4.37 -5.82 -23.95
C VAL A 66 3.15 -4.94 -23.64
N ARG A 67 2.70 -4.17 -24.63
CA ARG A 67 1.34 -3.63 -24.58
C ARG A 67 0.37 -4.81 -24.66
N LEU A 68 -0.23 -5.18 -23.52
CA LEU A 68 -1.42 -6.03 -23.51
C LEU A 68 -2.53 -5.29 -24.25
N ARG A 69 -3.04 -5.89 -25.32
CA ARG A 69 -4.22 -5.36 -26.02
C ARG A 69 -5.39 -5.39 -25.04
N GLN A 70 -5.72 -4.24 -24.47
CA GLN A 70 -6.89 -4.09 -23.59
C GLN A 70 -8.13 -4.06 -24.49
N PRO A 71 -9.00 -5.10 -24.48
CA PRO A 71 -10.28 -4.97 -25.14
C PRO A 71 -11.04 -3.80 -24.50
N GLY A 72 -11.81 -3.06 -25.31
CA GLY A 72 -12.72 -2.05 -24.78
C GLY A 72 -13.69 -2.67 -23.76
N TYR A 73 -14.19 -1.86 -22.83
CA TYR A 73 -15.21 -2.32 -21.89
C TYR A 73 -16.37 -2.98 -22.64
N VAL A 74 -16.91 -4.05 -22.06
CA VAL A 74 -17.97 -4.90 -22.66
C VAL A 74 -19.21 -4.09 -23.11
N TYR A 75 -19.40 -2.87 -22.59
CA TYR A 75 -20.51 -1.98 -22.93
C TYR A 75 -20.14 -0.80 -23.82
N TYR A 76 -18.91 -0.75 -24.33
CA TYR A 76 -18.53 0.23 -25.34
C TYR A 76 -18.94 -0.30 -26.73
N SER A 77 -20.24 -0.32 -26.99
CA SER A 77 -20.75 -0.35 -28.36
C SER A 77 -20.57 1.04 -28.93
N GLY A 78 -19.52 1.23 -29.74
CA GLY A 78 -19.36 2.41 -30.56
C GLY A 78 -20.39 2.38 -31.68
N ASP A 79 -21.65 2.64 -31.34
CA ASP A 79 -22.71 2.90 -32.29
C ASP A 79 -22.77 4.42 -32.50
N GLU A 80 -22.05 4.91 -33.52
CA GLU A 80 -22.26 6.21 -34.16
C GLU A 80 -22.22 6.04 -35.69
#